data_AF-A0A7K6KMB1-F1
#
_entry.id   AF-A0A7K6KMB1-F1
#
_cell.length_a   1.000
_cell.length_b   1.000
_cell.length_c   1.000
_cell.angle_alpha   90.00
_cell.angle_beta   90.00
_cell.angle_gamma   90.00
#
_symmetry.space_group_name_H-M   'P 1'
#
loop_
_entity.id
_entity.type
_entity.pdbx_description
1 polymer ?
#
loop_
_entity_poly.entity_id
_entity_poly.type
_entity_poly.pdbx_seq_one_letter_code
_entity_poly.pdbx_strand_id
1 'polypeptide(L)'
;PKSENAWIFAKSNAVQAIGVMSFAFICHHNSFLIYGSLEEPTLKNWSQVTHMSVSFALVISVVFAACGYMTFTGYTEGDIFENYCRDDNLATFGRFCYGVTVILTFPLECFVTREVIANVFFHGNLSTVFHVVVTVVIIAVATGVSLMYDCLGIVLELNGVLSATPLVFIIPSACYLRLSKERWNHSDNVISCLILVLGVLVMAVGFVMTVLHPQECSHGKEMFYCSPSNVSLHNSTLPP
;
A
#
# COMPACT_ATOMS: atom_id res chain seq x y z
N PRO A 1 -8.91 22.54 -5.59
CA PRO A 1 -8.40 23.03 -6.91
C PRO A 1 -8.90 22.08 -8.02
N LYS A 2 -9.35 22.59 -9.17
CA LYS A 2 -9.80 21.72 -10.28
C LYS A 2 -8.64 21.50 -11.23
N SER A 3 -8.30 20.25 -11.52
CA SER A 3 -7.40 19.92 -12.63
C SER A 3 -8.21 19.70 -13.92
N GLU A 4 -7.64 20.09 -15.05
CA GLU A 4 -8.16 19.68 -16.35
C GLU A 4 -8.10 18.15 -16.46
N ASN A 5 -9.07 17.52 -17.14
CA ASN A 5 -9.09 16.07 -17.36
C ASN A 5 -9.07 15.19 -16.10
N ALA A 6 -9.56 15.71 -14.97
CA ALA A 6 -9.65 14.96 -13.72
C ALA A 6 -10.45 13.65 -13.86
N TRP A 7 -11.54 13.67 -14.63
CA TRP A 7 -12.50 12.56 -14.70
C TRP A 7 -12.30 11.62 -15.89
N ILE A 8 -11.10 11.60 -16.49
CA ILE A 8 -10.78 10.63 -17.53
C ILE A 8 -10.71 9.22 -16.91
N PHE A 9 -11.47 8.29 -17.49
CA PHE A 9 -11.61 6.93 -16.99
C PHE A 9 -10.30 6.11 -17.01
N ALA A 10 -9.47 6.28 -18.04
CA ALA A 10 -8.25 5.51 -18.22
C ALA A 10 -7.03 6.43 -18.38
N LYS A 11 -6.05 6.26 -17.50
CA LYS A 11 -4.73 6.89 -17.59
C LYS A 11 -3.67 5.79 -17.68
N SER A 12 -2.52 6.13 -18.27
CA SER A 12 -1.40 5.18 -18.46
C SER A 12 -0.85 4.63 -17.14
N ASN A 13 -0.99 5.37 -16.04
CA ASN A 13 -0.60 4.96 -14.69
C ASN A 13 -1.60 4.01 -14.00
N ALA A 14 -2.64 3.53 -14.69
CA ALA A 14 -3.61 2.60 -14.08
C ALA A 14 -2.97 1.30 -13.56
N VAL A 15 -1.91 0.80 -14.22
CA VAL A 15 -1.19 -0.40 -13.77
C VAL A 15 -0.47 -0.17 -12.45
N GLN A 16 0.10 1.02 -12.26
CA GLN A 16 0.78 1.43 -11.02
C GLN A 16 -0.20 1.47 -9.85
N ALA A 17 -1.43 1.94 -10.10
CA ALA A 17 -2.50 1.93 -9.11
C ALA A 17 -2.88 0.51 -8.65
N ILE A 18 -2.81 -0.51 -9.52
CA ILE A 18 -3.01 -1.91 -9.13
C ILE A 18 -1.96 -2.34 -8.10
N GLY A 19 -0.70 -1.92 -8.28
CA GLY A 19 0.37 -2.17 -7.31
C GLY A 19 0.06 -1.54 -5.95
N VAL A 20 -0.28 -0.24 -5.93
CA VAL A 20 -0.64 0.48 -4.69
C VAL A 20 -1.86 -0.15 -4.01
N MET A 21 -2.89 -0.55 -4.77
CA MET A 21 -4.05 -1.27 -4.23
C MET A 21 -3.66 -2.62 -3.65
N SER A 22 -2.79 -3.36 -4.33
CA SER A 22 -2.31 -4.67 -3.85
C SER A 22 -1.56 -4.53 -2.53
N PHE A 23 -0.77 -3.47 -2.38
CA PHE A 23 -0.12 -3.12 -1.12
C PHE A 23 -1.14 -2.74 -0.04
N ALA A 24 -2.13 -1.91 -0.36
CA ALA A 24 -3.15 -1.47 0.61
C ALA A 24 -3.95 -2.63 1.21
N PHE A 25 -4.19 -3.70 0.45
CA PHE A 25 -4.92 -4.89 0.89
C PHE A 25 -4.02 -6.06 1.27
N ILE A 26 -2.71 -5.87 1.40
CA ILE A 26 -1.81 -6.94 1.82
C ILE A 26 -1.93 -7.19 3.33
N CYS A 27 -2.37 -8.40 3.70
CA CYS A 27 -2.37 -8.86 5.10
C CYS A 27 -1.86 -10.30 5.26
N HIS A 28 -1.40 -10.91 4.16
CA HIS A 28 -1.01 -12.32 4.08
C HIS A 28 0.12 -12.70 5.04
N HIS A 29 1.08 -11.80 5.27
CA HIS A 29 2.22 -12.03 6.17
C HIS A 29 1.79 -12.16 7.65
N ASN A 30 0.70 -11.50 8.04
CA ASN A 30 0.14 -11.55 9.41
C ASN A 30 -0.95 -12.61 9.58
N SER A 31 -1.40 -13.23 8.50
CA SER A 31 -2.57 -14.11 8.52
C SER A 31 -2.38 -15.31 9.44
N PHE A 32 -1.18 -15.91 9.48
CA PHE A 32 -0.90 -17.03 10.38
C PHE A 32 -0.92 -16.64 11.86
N LEU A 33 -0.40 -15.47 12.21
CA LEU A 33 -0.42 -14.96 13.58
C LEU A 33 -1.86 -14.69 14.04
N ILE A 34 -2.67 -14.05 13.18
CA ILE A 34 -4.08 -13.77 13.48
C ILE A 34 -4.87 -15.08 13.60
N TYR A 35 -4.66 -16.03 12.68
CA TYR A 35 -5.31 -17.34 12.72
C TYR A 35 -5.00 -18.09 14.02
N GLY A 36 -3.73 -18.11 14.44
CA GLY A 36 -3.31 -18.74 15.69
C GLY A 36 -3.78 -18.02 16.96
N SER A 37 -4.22 -16.77 16.84
CA SER A 37 -4.76 -15.97 17.95
C SER A 37 -6.28 -16.06 18.08
N LEU A 38 -6.97 -16.76 17.16
CA LEU A 38 -8.40 -17.00 17.26
C LEU A 38 -8.71 -17.95 18.41
N GLU A 39 -9.79 -17.66 19.15
CA GLU A 39 -10.28 -18.55 20.21
C GLU A 39 -10.62 -19.95 19.67
N GLU A 40 -11.22 -20.01 18.48
CA GLU A 40 -11.51 -21.24 17.76
C GLU A 40 -10.89 -21.20 16.34
N PRO A 41 -9.66 -21.73 16.16
CA PRO A 41 -8.95 -21.70 14.88
C PRO A 41 -9.50 -22.76 13.92
N THR A 42 -10.71 -22.52 13.41
CA THR A 42 -11.34 -23.34 12.35
C THR A 42 -11.38 -22.58 11.03
N LEU A 43 -11.33 -23.29 9.89
CA LEU A 43 -11.40 -22.67 8.56
C LEU A 43 -12.70 -21.89 8.33
N LYS A 44 -13.80 -22.32 8.95
CA LYS A 44 -15.10 -21.63 8.88
C LYS A 44 -15.03 -20.27 9.58
N ASN A 45 -14.53 -20.23 10.81
CA ASN A 45 -14.40 -19.00 11.59
C ASN A 45 -13.39 -18.05 10.92
N TRP A 46 -12.26 -18.58 10.46
CA TRP A 46 -11.27 -17.80 9.70
C TRP A 46 -11.88 -17.16 8.46
N SER A 47 -12.58 -17.94 7.62
CA SER A 47 -13.23 -17.42 6.41
C SER A 47 -14.21 -16.28 6.72
N GLN A 48 -15.05 -16.44 7.76
CA GLN A 48 -16.00 -15.40 8.15
C GLN A 48 -15.31 -14.12 8.62
N VAL A 49 -14.30 -14.25 9.49
CA VAL A 49 -13.53 -13.11 10.02
C VAL A 49 -12.81 -12.38 8.90
N THR A 50 -12.15 -13.10 7.99
CA THR A 50 -11.44 -12.49 6.86
C THR A 50 -12.40 -11.76 5.92
N HIS A 51 -13.51 -12.39 5.51
CA HIS A 51 -14.47 -11.74 4.60
C HIS A 51 -15.10 -10.49 5.21
N MET A 52 -15.51 -10.54 6.49
CA MET A 52 -16.05 -9.36 7.17
C MET A 52 -15.03 -8.23 7.27
N SER A 53 -13.80 -8.56 7.69
CA SER A 53 -12.74 -7.58 7.90
C SER A 53 -12.31 -6.91 6.58
N VAL A 54 -12.09 -7.71 5.53
CA VAL A 54 -11.67 -7.20 4.21
C VAL A 54 -12.80 -6.40 3.55
N SER A 55 -14.06 -6.84 3.65
CA SER A 55 -15.20 -6.10 3.09
C SER A 55 -15.39 -4.75 3.77
N PHE A 56 -15.24 -4.71 5.10
CA PHE A 56 -15.31 -3.47 5.87
C PHE A 56 -14.17 -2.51 5.50
N ALA A 57 -12.94 -3.03 5.42
CA ALA A 57 -11.78 -2.26 4.97
C ALA A 57 -11.99 -1.69 3.57
N LEU A 58 -12.51 -2.48 2.63
CA LEU A 58 -12.80 -2.06 1.26
C LEU A 58 -13.78 -0.88 1.22
N VAL A 59 -14.89 -0.95 1.97
CA VAL A 59 -15.88 0.14 2.02
C VAL A 59 -15.24 1.43 2.53
N ILE A 60 -14.48 1.36 3.63
CA ILE A 60 -13.79 2.53 4.17
C ILE A 60 -12.79 3.07 3.16
N SER A 61 -11.94 2.23 2.57
CA SER A 61 -10.93 2.65 1.59
C SER A 61 -11.57 3.33 0.38
N VAL A 62 -12.68 2.82 -0.14
CA VAL A 62 -13.40 3.45 -1.26
C VAL A 62 -13.97 4.81 -0.88
N VAL A 63 -14.57 4.94 0.31
CA VAL A 63 -15.10 6.23 0.80
C VAL A 63 -13.97 7.26 0.94
N PHE A 64 -12.86 6.89 1.58
CA PHE A 64 -11.70 7.79 1.74
C PHE A 64 -11.07 8.15 0.40
N ALA A 65 -10.86 7.19 -0.49
CA ALA A 65 -10.31 7.43 -1.82
C ALA A 65 -11.21 8.35 -2.65
N ALA A 66 -12.53 8.12 -2.66
CA ALA A 66 -13.48 8.94 -3.38
C ALA A 66 -13.50 10.38 -2.85
N CYS A 67 -13.63 10.55 -1.52
CA CYS A 67 -13.64 11.88 -0.89
C CYS A 67 -12.32 12.64 -1.09
N GLY A 68 -11.18 11.96 -0.92
CA GLY A 68 -9.86 12.54 -1.15
C GLY A 68 -9.67 12.98 -2.59
N TYR A 69 -10.01 12.10 -3.55
CA TYR A 69 -9.90 12.41 -4.97
C TYR A 69 -10.85 13.52 -5.42
N MET A 70 -12.10 13.54 -4.94
CA MET A 70 -13.05 14.62 -5.24
C MET A 70 -12.56 16.00 -4.76
N THR A 71 -11.77 16.03 -3.67
CA THR A 71 -11.29 17.28 -3.06
C THR A 71 -10.13 17.90 -3.84
N PHE A 72 -9.14 17.08 -4.25
CA PHE A 72 -7.89 17.56 -4.84
C PHE A 72 -7.73 17.25 -6.33
N THR A 73 -8.51 16.31 -6.86
CA THR A 73 -8.53 15.91 -8.28
C THR A 73 -7.14 15.51 -8.80
N GLY A 74 -6.67 16.08 -9.90
CA GLY A 74 -5.36 15.75 -10.47
C GLY A 74 -4.15 16.20 -9.65
N TYR A 75 -4.35 16.90 -8.53
CA TYR A 75 -3.27 17.31 -7.63
C TYR A 75 -3.08 16.37 -6.43
N THR A 76 -3.82 15.26 -6.33
CA THR A 76 -3.70 14.31 -5.23
C THR A 76 -2.29 13.71 -5.16
N GLU A 77 -1.64 13.88 -4.02
CA GLU A 77 -0.34 13.27 -3.70
C GLU A 77 -0.51 11.84 -3.16
N GLY A 78 0.59 11.09 -3.11
CA GLY A 78 0.61 9.75 -2.51
C GLY A 78 0.29 9.75 -1.00
N ASP A 79 0.62 10.84 -0.30
CA ASP A 79 0.09 11.14 1.03
C ASP A 79 -0.92 12.28 0.92
N ILE A 80 -2.18 12.00 1.20
CA ILE A 80 -3.25 13.00 1.14
C ILE A 80 -3.05 14.14 2.12
N PHE A 81 -2.29 13.94 3.21
CA PHE A 81 -1.97 15.03 4.13
C PHE A 81 -1.04 16.06 3.50
N GLU A 82 -0.24 15.73 2.49
CA GLU A 82 0.58 16.72 1.77
C GLU A 82 -0.28 17.70 0.94
N ASN A 83 -1.53 17.32 0.64
CA ASN A 83 -2.47 18.20 -0.05
C ASN A 83 -3.10 19.28 0.83
N TYR A 84 -3.15 19.08 2.15
CA TYR A 84 -3.73 20.06 3.08
C TYR A 84 -2.69 21.10 3.48
N CYS A 85 -3.10 22.37 3.59
CA CYS A 85 -2.21 23.46 3.97
C CYS A 85 -1.72 23.31 5.43
N ARG A 86 -0.57 23.91 5.75
CA ARG A 86 0.05 23.77 7.08
C ARG A 86 -0.68 24.54 8.17
N ASP A 87 -1.45 25.56 7.80
CA ASP A 87 -2.30 26.37 8.66
C ASP A 87 -3.64 25.69 9.00
N ASP A 88 -3.98 24.57 8.36
CA ASP A 88 -5.16 23.78 8.69
C ASP A 88 -4.93 22.98 9.99
N ASN A 89 -5.53 23.47 11.08
CA ASN A 89 -5.44 22.85 12.40
C ASN A 89 -6.07 21.44 12.43
N LEU A 90 -7.13 21.18 11.66
CA LEU A 90 -7.79 19.87 11.64
C LEU A 90 -6.92 18.86 10.90
N ALA A 91 -6.36 19.24 9.76
CA ALA A 91 -5.41 18.40 9.04
C ALA A 91 -4.16 18.13 9.88
N THR A 92 -3.67 19.15 10.60
CA THR A 92 -2.51 19.00 11.51
C THR A 92 -2.79 18.05 12.67
N PHE A 93 -3.99 18.09 13.25
CA PHE A 93 -4.42 17.10 14.22
C PHE A 93 -4.49 15.69 13.61
N GLY A 94 -4.99 15.56 12.38
CA GLY A 94 -4.97 14.31 11.63
C GLY A 94 -3.57 13.75 11.42
N ARG A 95 -2.60 14.58 11.04
CA ARG A 95 -1.18 14.20 10.90
C ARG A 95 -0.60 13.69 12.22
N PHE A 96 -0.93 14.33 13.33
CA PHE A 96 -0.52 13.85 14.66
C PHE A 96 -1.08 12.46 14.97
N CYS A 97 -2.39 12.26 14.79
CA CYS A 97 -3.02 10.95 15.00
C CYS A 97 -2.41 9.87 14.09
N TYR A 98 -2.21 10.19 12.81
CA TYR A 98 -1.55 9.28 11.86
C TYR A 98 -0.13 8.92 12.30
N GLY A 99 0.66 9.89 12.76
CA GLY A 99 2.00 9.66 13.32
C GLY A 99 1.99 8.73 14.53
N VAL A 100 1.04 8.90 15.45
CA VAL A 100 0.87 7.99 16.59
C VAL A 100 0.55 6.57 16.11
N THR A 101 -0.35 6.42 15.14
CA THR A 101 -0.66 5.11 14.54
C THR A 101 0.59 4.47 13.95
N VAL A 102 1.38 5.19 13.16
CA VAL A 102 2.63 4.67 12.56
C VAL A 102 3.63 4.22 13.62
N ILE A 103 3.80 4.99 14.70
CA ILE A 103 4.68 4.63 15.84
C ILE A 103 4.21 3.32 16.50
N LEU A 104 2.91 3.11 16.63
CA LEU A 104 2.35 1.90 17.24
C LEU A 104 2.40 0.68 16.30
N THR A 105 2.31 0.90 14.98
CA THR A 105 2.37 -0.17 13.98
C THR A 105 3.80 -0.66 13.75
N PHE A 106 4.80 0.23 13.80
CA PHE A 106 6.19 -0.12 13.49
C PHE A 106 6.78 -1.27 14.33
N PRO A 107 6.56 -1.38 15.66
CA PRO A 107 6.99 -2.52 16.46
C PRO A 107 6.40 -3.86 16.02
N LEU A 108 5.13 -3.87 15.57
CA LEU A 108 4.46 -5.08 15.10
C LEU A 108 5.10 -5.57 13.79
N GLU A 109 5.38 -4.66 12.86
CA GLU A 109 6.06 -5.00 11.60
C GLU A 109 7.50 -5.47 11.83
N CYS A 110 8.22 -4.86 12.78
CA CYS A 110 9.53 -5.34 13.21
C CYS A 110 9.45 -6.76 13.79
N PHE A 111 8.41 -7.05 14.58
CA PHE A 111 8.19 -8.38 15.14
C PHE A 111 8.00 -9.42 14.03
N VAL A 112 7.13 -9.15 13.06
CA VAL A 112 6.84 -10.09 11.96
C VAL A 112 8.06 -10.29 11.08
N THR A 113 8.77 -9.21 10.72
CA THR A 113 9.99 -9.29 9.90
C THR A 113 11.05 -10.14 10.59
N ARG A 114 11.26 -9.95 11.90
CA ARG A 114 12.19 -10.76 12.68
C ARG A 114 11.76 -12.22 12.75
N GLU A 115 10.47 -12.49 12.94
CA GLU A 115 9.94 -13.86 12.97
C GLU A 115 10.17 -14.59 11.64
N VAL A 116 9.98 -13.91 10.51
CA VAL A 116 10.28 -14.45 9.18
C VAL A 116 11.77 -14.74 9.03
N ILE A 117 12.65 -13.81 9.42
CA ILE A 117 14.11 -14.00 9.36
C ILE A 117 14.55 -15.17 10.26
N ALA A 118 14.02 -15.26 11.48
CA ALA A 118 14.32 -16.31 12.43
C ALA A 118 13.90 -17.70 11.89
N ASN A 119 12.72 -17.81 11.30
CA ASN A 119 12.23 -19.07 10.75
C ASN A 119 13.01 -19.49 9.49
N VAL A 120 13.33 -18.56 8.59
CA VAL A 120 14.01 -18.87 7.32
C VAL A 120 15.49 -19.19 7.53
N PHE A 121 16.20 -18.41 8.36
CA PHE A 121 17.66 -18.53 8.49
C PHE A 121 18.12 -19.28 9.73
N PHE A 122 17.30 -19.32 10.79
CA PHE A 122 17.69 -19.86 12.11
C PHE A 122 16.76 -20.98 12.60
N HIS A 123 15.86 -21.50 11.74
CA HIS A 123 14.90 -22.56 12.07
C HIS A 123 14.11 -22.30 13.36
N GLY A 124 13.81 -21.03 13.66
CA GLY A 124 13.05 -20.61 14.84
C GLY A 124 13.83 -20.47 16.15
N ASN A 125 15.11 -20.86 16.20
CA ASN A 125 15.94 -20.77 17.41
C ASN A 125 16.89 -19.57 17.35
N LEU A 126 16.42 -18.42 17.82
CA LEU A 126 17.22 -17.18 17.86
C LEU A 126 17.75 -16.91 19.27
N SER A 127 19.08 -16.87 19.41
CA SER A 127 19.71 -16.41 20.66
C SER A 127 19.43 -14.91 20.89
N THR A 128 19.37 -14.48 22.16
CA THR A 128 19.09 -13.09 22.55
C THR A 128 20.00 -12.08 21.87
N VAL A 129 21.27 -12.42 21.63
CA VAL A 129 22.22 -11.54 20.94
C VAL A 129 21.82 -11.35 19.47
N PHE A 130 21.51 -12.44 18.77
CA PHE A 130 21.06 -12.38 17.38
C PHE A 130 19.71 -11.66 17.25
N HIS A 131 18.84 -11.80 18.24
CA HIS A 131 17.56 -11.10 18.30
C HIS A 131 17.73 -9.58 18.33
N VAL A 132 18.63 -9.08 19.18
CA VAL A 132 18.97 -7.64 19.22
C VAL A 132 19.62 -7.20 17.92
N VAL A 133 20.60 -7.95 17.40
CA VAL A 133 21.30 -7.60 16.15
C VAL A 133 20.34 -7.49 14.97
N VAL A 134 19.47 -8.49 14.76
CA VAL A 134 18.49 -8.48 13.67
C VAL A 134 17.55 -7.28 13.80
N THR A 135 17.06 -7.01 15.03
CA THR A 135 16.16 -5.87 15.27
C THR A 135 16.85 -4.54 14.96
N VAL A 136 18.09 -4.35 15.41
CA VAL A 136 18.87 -3.13 15.12
C VAL A 136 19.11 -2.96 13.62
N VAL A 137 19.41 -4.05 12.90
CA VAL A 137 19.59 -4.02 11.45
C VAL A 137 18.29 -3.65 10.74
N ILE A 138 17.15 -4.24 11.12
CA ILE A 138 15.83 -3.89 10.55
C ILE A 138 15.55 -2.39 10.72
N ILE A 139 15.74 -1.87 11.94
CA ILE A 139 15.51 -0.45 12.24
C ILE A 139 16.47 0.43 11.43
N ALA A 140 17.76 0.09 11.41
CA ALA A 140 18.76 0.87 10.68
C ALA A 140 18.47 0.93 9.17
N VAL A 141 18.05 -0.19 8.57
CA VAL A 141 17.66 -0.23 7.15
C VAL A 141 16.39 0.59 6.91
N ALA A 142 15.37 0.45 7.75
CA ALA A 142 14.13 1.22 7.62
C ALA A 142 14.38 2.72 7.75
N THR A 143 15.18 3.15 8.73
CA THR A 143 15.59 4.55 8.88
C THR A 143 16.42 5.01 7.69
N GLY A 144 17.34 4.18 7.18
CA GLY A 144 18.13 4.50 6.00
C GLY A 144 17.25 4.76 4.77
N VAL A 145 16.27 3.90 4.50
CA VAL A 145 15.30 4.10 3.41
C VAL A 145 14.49 5.38 3.61
N SER A 146 14.03 5.65 4.83
CA SER A 146 13.27 6.87 5.16
C SER A 146 14.07 8.16 4.97
N LEU A 147 15.40 8.11 5.08
CA LEU A 147 16.28 9.29 4.85
C LEU A 147 16.67 9.45 3.38
N MET A 148 16.50 8.41 2.56
CA MET A 148 16.84 8.43 1.13
C MET A 148 15.66 8.83 0.24
N TYR A 149 14.43 8.52 0.65
CA TYR A 149 13.23 8.75 -0.14
C TYR A 149 12.20 9.58 0.64
N ASP A 150 11.90 10.77 0.13
CA ASP A 150 10.89 11.67 0.71
C ASP A 150 9.47 11.42 0.16
N CYS A 151 9.36 10.62 -0.90
CA CYS A 151 8.12 10.46 -1.64
C CYS A 151 7.45 9.13 -1.31
N LEU A 152 6.36 9.19 -0.55
CA LEU A 152 5.62 8.00 -0.13
C LEU A 152 5.04 7.23 -1.32
N GLY A 153 4.51 7.93 -2.33
CA GLY A 153 3.84 7.32 -3.48
C GLY A 153 4.70 6.29 -4.22
N ILE A 154 5.95 6.62 -4.56
CA ILE A 154 6.87 5.70 -5.23
C ILE A 154 7.22 4.49 -4.35
N VAL A 155 7.36 4.68 -3.04
CA VAL A 155 7.64 3.58 -2.10
C VAL A 155 6.45 2.63 -2.00
N LEU A 156 5.22 3.14 -1.96
CA LEU A 156 4.00 2.33 -1.97
C LEU A 156 3.85 1.56 -3.28
N GLU A 157 4.12 2.20 -4.40
CA GLU A 157 4.03 1.59 -5.73
C GLU A 157 5.05 0.44 -5.86
N LEU A 158 6.32 0.70 -5.55
CA LEU A 158 7.40 -0.31 -5.60
C LEU A 158 7.12 -1.50 -4.70
N ASN A 159 6.71 -1.27 -3.45
CA ASN A 159 6.32 -2.34 -2.55
C ASN A 159 5.09 -3.11 -3.06
N GLY A 160 4.15 -2.40 -3.68
CA GLY A 160 2.99 -3.00 -4.32
C GLY A 160 3.34 -3.96 -5.45
N VAL A 161 4.19 -3.53 -6.37
CA VAL A 161 4.55 -4.35 -7.54
C VAL A 161 5.56 -5.45 -7.21
N LEU A 162 6.55 -5.18 -6.34
CA LEU A 162 7.62 -6.14 -6.03
C LEU A 162 7.27 -7.10 -4.89
N SER A 163 6.54 -6.65 -3.87
CA SER A 163 6.28 -7.44 -2.66
C SER A 163 4.83 -7.94 -2.65
N ALA A 164 3.86 -7.03 -2.80
CA ALA A 164 2.45 -7.38 -2.65
C ALA A 164 1.91 -8.22 -3.82
N THR A 165 2.22 -7.85 -5.06
CA THR A 165 1.72 -8.53 -6.25
C THR A 165 2.10 -10.02 -6.26
N PRO A 166 3.36 -10.43 -5.96
CA PRO A 166 3.69 -11.83 -5.83
C PRO A 166 2.97 -12.55 -4.68
N LEU A 167 2.87 -11.91 -3.51
CA LEU A 167 2.24 -12.51 -2.32
C LEU A 167 0.72 -12.71 -2.49
N VAL A 168 0.06 -11.82 -3.22
CA VAL A 168 -1.40 -11.85 -3.43
C VAL A 168 -1.77 -12.72 -4.64
N PHE A 169 -1.11 -12.53 -5.79
CA PHE A 169 -1.53 -13.14 -7.05
C PHE A 169 -0.70 -14.35 -7.47
N ILE A 170 0.62 -14.33 -7.28
CA ILE A 170 1.52 -15.34 -7.84
C ILE A 170 1.63 -16.56 -6.90
N ILE A 171 1.99 -16.35 -5.64
CA ILE A 171 2.29 -17.44 -4.69
C ILE A 171 1.04 -18.30 -4.42
N PRO A 172 -0.13 -17.73 -4.05
CA PRO A 172 -1.31 -18.55 -3.77
C PRO A 172 -1.77 -19.34 -5.00
N SER A 173 -1.75 -18.72 -6.19
CA SER A 173 -2.13 -19.36 -7.45
C SER A 173 -1.16 -20.48 -7.85
N ALA A 174 0.15 -20.26 -7.70
CA ALA A 174 1.17 -21.27 -7.99
C ALA A 174 1.06 -22.46 -7.04
N CYS A 175 0.83 -22.20 -5.75
CA CYS A 175 0.57 -23.23 -4.75
C CYS A 175 -0.70 -24.01 -5.11
N TYR A 176 -1.80 -23.33 -5.42
CA TYR A 176 -3.06 -23.98 -5.79
C TYR A 176 -2.88 -24.91 -7.00
N LEU A 177 -2.26 -24.43 -8.08
CA LEU A 177 -2.01 -25.24 -9.28
C LEU A 177 -1.11 -26.46 -9.00
N ARG A 178 -0.10 -26.31 -8.13
CA ARG A 178 0.78 -27.41 -7.71
C ARG A 178 0.06 -28.45 -6.85
N LEU A 179 -0.87 -28.05 -6.01
CA LEU A 179 -1.63 -28.96 -5.14
C LEU A 179 -2.88 -29.54 -5.83
N SER A 180 -3.41 -28.86 -6.85
CA SER A 180 -4.58 -29.33 -7.59
C SER A 180 -4.26 -30.64 -8.31
N LYS A 181 -5.06 -31.67 -8.06
CA LYS A 181 -5.00 -32.97 -8.76
C LYS A 181 -5.91 -33.02 -9.99
N GLU A 182 -6.75 -31.99 -10.14
CA GLU A 182 -7.73 -31.86 -11.21
C GLU A 182 -7.07 -31.60 -12.58
N ARG A 183 -7.78 -31.92 -13.66
CA ARG A 183 -7.32 -31.67 -15.02
C ARG A 183 -7.07 -30.16 -15.22
N TRP A 184 -6.09 -29.81 -16.05
CA TRP A 184 -5.74 -28.40 -16.32
C TRP A 184 -6.89 -27.58 -16.91
N ASN A 185 -7.89 -28.23 -17.52
CA ASN A 185 -9.05 -27.57 -18.12
C ASN A 185 -10.25 -27.42 -17.15
N HIS A 186 -10.09 -27.76 -15.88
CA HIS A 186 -11.11 -27.48 -14.86
C HIS A 186 -11.18 -25.97 -14.60
N SER A 187 -12.39 -25.43 -14.41
CA SER A 187 -12.62 -23.98 -14.27
C SER A 187 -11.71 -23.32 -13.22
N ASP A 188 -11.53 -23.96 -12.07
CA ASP A 188 -10.73 -23.41 -10.97
C ASP A 188 -9.23 -23.36 -11.28
N ASN A 189 -8.72 -24.31 -12.06
CA ASN A 189 -7.34 -24.33 -12.51
C ASN A 189 -7.09 -23.27 -13.58
N VAL A 190 -8.07 -23.07 -14.48
CA VAL A 190 -8.01 -22.00 -15.49
C VAL A 190 -8.02 -20.63 -14.81
N ILE A 191 -8.92 -20.40 -13.85
CA ILE A 191 -8.98 -19.15 -13.07
C ILE A 191 -7.66 -18.89 -12.34
N SER A 192 -7.12 -19.90 -11.66
CA SER A 192 -5.83 -19.78 -10.95
C SER A 192 -4.67 -19.50 -11.91
N CYS A 193 -4.66 -20.12 -13.10
CA CYS A 193 -3.67 -19.83 -14.14
C CYS A 193 -3.78 -18.40 -14.66
N LEU A 194 -5.00 -17.91 -14.89
CA LEU A 194 -5.25 -16.53 -15.32
C LEU A 194 -4.77 -15.52 -14.27
N ILE A 195 -5.06 -15.75 -12.99
CA ILE A 195 -4.60 -14.88 -11.88
C ILE A 195 -3.07 -14.87 -11.82
N LEU A 196 -2.42 -16.02 -11.98
CA LEU A 196 -0.96 -16.11 -12.00
C LEU A 196 -0.35 -15.30 -13.16
N VAL A 197 -0.86 -15.49 -14.38
CA VAL A 197 -0.39 -14.76 -15.57
C VAL A 197 -0.61 -13.25 -15.40
N LEU A 198 -1.80 -12.85 -14.93
CA LEU A 198 -2.10 -11.45 -14.66
C LEU A 198 -1.15 -10.87 -13.60
N GLY A 199 -0.87 -11.60 -12.52
CA GLY A 199 0.07 -11.19 -11.48
C GLY A 199 1.48 -10.96 -12.02
N VAL A 200 1.98 -11.86 -12.88
CA VAL A 200 3.28 -11.70 -13.54
C VAL A 200 3.29 -10.48 -14.46
N LEU A 201 2.22 -10.26 -15.23
CA LEU A 201 2.09 -9.09 -16.10
C LEU A 201 2.05 -7.78 -15.30
N VAL A 202 1.25 -7.72 -14.23
CA VAL A 202 1.16 -6.55 -13.36
C VAL A 202 2.51 -6.27 -12.68
N MET A 203 3.21 -7.29 -12.21
CA MET A 203 4.55 -7.13 -11.62
C MET A 203 5.54 -6.57 -12.66
N ALA A 204 5.61 -7.16 -13.86
CA ALA A 204 6.57 -6.75 -14.89
C ALA A 204 6.26 -5.36 -15.46
N VAL A 205 5.02 -5.13 -15.89
CA VAL A 205 4.60 -3.83 -16.45
C VAL A 205 4.61 -2.76 -15.37
N GLY A 206 4.12 -3.07 -14.18
CA GLY A 206 4.13 -2.16 -13.03
C GLY A 206 5.55 -1.71 -12.71
N PHE A 207 6.49 -2.65 -12.51
CA PHE A 207 7.88 -2.31 -12.24
C PHE A 207 8.53 -1.44 -13.32
N VAL A 208 8.32 -1.78 -14.60
CA VAL A 208 8.83 -0.98 -15.72
C VAL A 208 8.25 0.43 -15.70
N MET A 209 6.94 0.57 -15.45
CA MET A 209 6.29 1.88 -15.37
C MET A 209 6.78 2.69 -14.16
N THR A 210 6.94 2.07 -12.99
CA THR A 210 7.47 2.75 -11.78
C THR A 210 8.86 3.31 -12.01
N VAL A 211 9.72 2.58 -12.73
CA VAL A 211 11.12 2.97 -12.97
C VAL A 211 11.22 4.02 -14.08
N LEU A 212 10.45 3.88 -15.17
CA LEU A 212 10.52 4.80 -16.30
C LEU A 212 9.71 6.09 -16.09
N HIS A 213 8.63 6.01 -15.32
CA HIS A 213 7.70 7.10 -15.05
C HIS A 213 7.42 7.18 -13.54
N PRO A 214 8.42 7.58 -12.74
CA PRO A 214 8.22 7.77 -11.32
C PRO A 214 7.17 8.85 -11.08
N GLN A 215 6.32 8.67 -10.08
CA GLN A 215 5.37 9.72 -9.67
C GLN A 215 6.13 10.99 -9.27
N GLU A 216 5.69 12.12 -9.82
CA GLU A 216 6.08 13.43 -9.31
C GLU A 216 5.51 13.62 -7.90
N CYS A 217 6.30 14.23 -7.02
CA CYS A 217 5.94 14.47 -5.63
C CYS A 217 6.41 15.86 -5.20
N SER A 218 5.72 16.45 -4.23
CA SER A 218 5.99 17.82 -3.78
C SER A 218 7.30 17.98 -2.96
N HIS A 219 7.95 16.87 -2.54
CA HIS A 219 9.14 16.88 -1.67
C HIS A 219 8.96 17.76 -0.42
N GLY A 220 7.79 17.67 0.22
CA GLY A 220 7.44 18.46 1.40
C GLY A 220 7.24 19.96 1.16
N LYS A 221 7.18 20.41 -0.11
CA LYS A 221 6.77 21.78 -0.45
C LYS A 221 5.27 21.91 -0.30
N GLU A 222 4.84 23.06 0.20
CA GLU A 222 3.43 23.36 0.32
C GLU A 222 2.78 23.59 -1.05
N MET A 223 1.52 23.17 -1.17
CA MET A 223 0.77 23.26 -2.41
C MET A 223 0.52 24.72 -2.84
N PHE A 224 0.52 24.97 -4.16
CA PHE A 224 0.41 26.32 -4.71
C PHE A 224 -0.87 27.08 -4.30
N TYR A 225 -1.94 26.36 -3.98
CA TYR A 225 -3.23 26.93 -3.53
C TYR A 225 -3.26 27.30 -2.04
N CYS A 226 -2.22 26.98 -1.28
CA CYS A 226 -2.07 27.38 0.11
C CYS A 226 -1.43 28.78 0.26
N SER A 227 -0.77 29.30 -0.78
CA SER A 227 -0.17 30.63 -0.73
C SER A 227 -1.19 31.72 -1.11
N PRO A 228 -1.41 32.74 -0.26
CA PRO A 228 -2.39 33.81 -0.52
C PRO A 228 -2.02 34.74 -1.69
N SER A 229 -0.78 34.67 -2.19
CA SER A 229 -0.27 35.60 -3.22
C SER A 229 -0.85 35.40 -4.64
N ASN A 230 -1.56 34.30 -4.90
CA ASN A 230 -2.18 34.03 -6.22
C ASN A 230 -3.70 34.28 -6.28
N VAL A 231 -4.34 34.60 -5.16
CA VAL A 231 -5.79 34.90 -5.15
C VAL A 231 -6.06 36.32 -5.67
N SER A 232 -5.10 37.24 -5.55
CA SER A 232 -5.25 38.62 -6.05
C SER A 232 -5.11 38.76 -7.56
N LEU A 233 -4.44 37.85 -8.26
CA LEU A 233 -4.25 37.96 -9.72
C LEU A 233 -5.44 37.39 -10.52
N HIS A 234 -6.20 36.46 -9.96
CA HIS A 234 -7.31 35.80 -10.66
C HIS A 234 -8.65 36.53 -10.54
N ASN A 235 -8.77 37.48 -9.61
CA ASN A 235 -9.96 38.31 -9.43
C ASN A 235 -9.99 39.56 -10.34
N SER A 236 -8.95 39.80 -11.15
CA SER A 236 -8.85 40.99 -12.01
C SER A 236 -9.11 40.73 -13.50
N THR A 237 -9.48 39.51 -13.91
CA THR A 237 -9.61 39.15 -15.34
C THR A 237 -10.97 38.59 -15.75
N LEU A 238 -12.06 38.88 -15.03
CA LEU A 238 -13.41 38.73 -15.60
C LEU A 238 -13.95 40.11 -16.02
N PRO A 239 -14.03 40.42 -17.32
CA PRO A 239 -14.84 41.53 -17.82
C PRO A 239 -16.35 41.18 -17.74
N PRO A 240 -17.23 42.21 -17.78
CA PRO A 240 -18.61 42.17 -17.27
C PRO A 240 -19.57 41.23 -17.99
#